data_AF-A0A531JBQ0-F1
#
_entry.id   AF-A0A531JBQ0-F1
#
_cell.length_a   1.000
_cell.length_b   1.000
_cell.length_c   1.000
_cell.angle_alpha   90.00
_cell.angle_beta   90.00
_cell.angle_gamma   90.00
#
_symmetry.space_group_name_H-M   'P 1'
#
loop_
_entity.id
_entity.type
_entity.pdbx_description
1 polymer ?
#
loop_
_entity_poly.entity_id
_entity_poly.type
_entity_poly.pdbx_seq_one_letter_code
_entity_poly.pdbx_strand_id
1 'polypeptide(L)'
;ARTVIEAGIPLILEKPAASSTAALAELRDLARQHQAFVSVPLPNRFGPAVTAFERLRSQGRAGAVAHCQFRLVNGPPQRYAA
;
A
#
# COMPACT_ATOMS: atom_id res chain seq x y z
N ALA A 1 0.17 10.93 12.93
CA ALA A 1 0.98 9.69 12.85
C ALA A 1 1.93 9.57 14.03
N ARG A 2 2.92 10.46 14.18
CA ARG A 2 3.91 10.45 15.28
C ARG A 2 3.32 10.18 16.68
N THR A 3 2.40 11.02 17.15
CA THR A 3 1.77 10.86 18.48
C THR A 3 1.08 9.51 18.67
N VAL A 4 0.46 8.98 17.61
CA VAL A 4 -0.23 7.67 17.65
C VAL A 4 0.78 6.52 17.77
N ILE A 5 1.91 6.62 17.06
CA ILE A 5 3.02 5.67 17.11
C ILE A 5 3.68 5.70 18.50
N GLU A 6 3.99 6.89 19.01
CA GLU A 6 4.61 7.07 20.33
C GLU A 6 3.72 6.54 21.46
N ALA A 7 2.40 6.63 21.30
CA ALA A 7 1.41 6.05 22.21
C ALA A 7 1.23 4.51 22.03
N GLY A 8 1.94 3.87 21.10
CA GLY A 8 1.83 2.43 20.84
C GLY A 8 0.50 1.99 20.21
N ILE A 9 -0.28 2.92 19.65
CA ILE A 9 -1.57 2.63 19.03
C ILE A 9 -1.36 2.15 17.59
N PRO A 10 -1.91 1.00 17.18
CA PRO A 10 -1.87 0.55 15.79
C PRO A 10 -2.51 1.57 14.85
N LEU A 11 -1.86 1.82 13.71
CA LEU A 11 -2.23 2.88 12.78
C LEU A 11 -2.37 2.37 11.34
N ILE A 12 -3.50 2.67 10.71
CA ILE A 12 -3.60 2.70 9.24
C ILE A 12 -3.43 4.15 8.79
N LEU A 13 -2.33 4.44 8.12
CA LEU A 13 -1.95 5.75 7.62
C LEU A 13 -2.43 5.90 6.17
N GLU A 14 -3.47 6.72 5.96
CA GLU A 14 -4.08 6.91 4.64
C GLU A 14 -3.08 7.32 3.56
N LYS A 15 -3.38 6.92 2.31
CA LYS A 15 -2.55 7.28 1.16
C LYS A 15 -2.89 8.71 0.68
N PRO A 16 -1.89 9.53 0.26
CA PRO A 16 -0.45 9.27 0.36
C PRO A 16 0.04 9.36 1.81
N ALA A 17 0.88 8.40 2.22
CA ALA A 17 1.28 8.23 3.61
C ALA A 17 2.15 9.39 4.17
N ALA A 18 2.85 10.11 3.28
CA ALA A 18 3.61 11.30 3.63
C ALA A 18 3.78 12.19 2.38
N SER A 19 4.17 13.45 2.59
CA SER A 19 4.46 14.42 1.52
C SER A 19 5.80 14.18 0.82
N SER A 20 6.71 13.43 1.45
CA SER A 20 8.02 13.10 0.89
C SER A 20 8.51 11.74 1.37
N THR A 21 9.50 11.19 0.66
CA THR A 21 10.18 9.96 1.05
C THR A 21 10.96 10.12 2.37
N ALA A 22 11.54 11.31 2.60
CA ALA A 22 12.23 11.63 3.85
C ALA A 22 11.26 11.59 5.05
N ALA A 23 10.11 12.26 4.94
CA ALA A 23 9.09 12.24 5.99
C ALA A 23 8.55 10.82 6.24
N LEU A 24 8.42 10.00 5.19
CA LEU A 24 8.01 8.60 5.34
C LEU A 24 9.08 7.75 6.05
N ALA A 25 10.37 8.00 5.76
CA ALA A 25 11.49 7.30 6.41
C ALA A 25 11.54 7.59 7.91
N GLU A 26 11.32 8.85 8.32
CA GLU A 26 11.22 9.23 9.72
C GLU A 26 10.08 8.49 10.45
N LEU A 27 8.90 8.40 9.83
CA LEU A 27 7.77 7.66 10.40
C LEU A 27 8.03 6.16 10.48
N ARG A 28 8.70 5.57 9.48
CA ARG A 28 9.13 4.16 9.49
C ARG A 28 10.07 3.88 10.66
N ASP A 29 11.06 4.75 10.87
CA ASP A 29 12.08 4.56 11.91
C ASP A 29 11.47 4.73 13.30
N LEU A 30 10.59 5.72 13.48
CA LEU A 30 9.80 5.87 14.70
C LEU A 30 8.92 4.64 14.99
N ALA A 31 8.20 4.14 13.98
CA ALA A 31 7.38 2.93 14.13
C ALA A 31 8.22 1.71 14.53
N ARG A 32 9.43 1.57 13.97
CA ARG A 32 10.35 0.50 14.33
C ARG A 32 10.86 0.64 15.76
N GLN A 33 11.25 1.84 16.18
CA GLN A 33 11.71 2.12 17.54
C GLN A 33 10.66 1.78 18.60
N HIS A 34 9.39 2.12 18.32
CA HIS A 34 8.28 1.84 19.23
C HIS A 34 7.66 0.44 19.03
N GLN A 35 8.21 -0.38 18.12
CA GLN A 35 7.63 -1.66 17.70
C GLN A 35 6.13 -1.56 17.35
N ALA A 36 5.71 -0.39 16.83
CA ALA A 36 4.32 -0.08 16.56
C ALA A 36 3.87 -0.68 15.22
N PHE A 37 2.65 -1.19 15.16
CA PHE A 37 2.04 -1.59 13.91
C PHE A 37 1.58 -0.36 13.13
N VAL A 38 2.18 -0.12 11.96
CA VAL A 38 1.78 0.94 11.04
C VAL A 38 1.65 0.35 9.63
N SER A 39 0.52 0.61 8.98
CA SER A 39 0.26 0.16 7.61
C SER A 39 -0.32 1.29 6.75
N VAL A 40 -0.26 1.13 5.42
CA VAL A 40 -0.84 2.07 4.44
C VAL A 40 -1.87 1.32 3.61
N PRO A 41 -3.10 1.84 3.43
CA PRO A 41 -4.13 1.16 2.69
C PRO A 41 -3.80 1.19 1.19
N LEU A 42 -3.26 0.08 0.69
CA LEU A 42 -2.92 -0.14 -0.73
C LEU A 42 -3.81 -1.24 -1.32
N PRO A 43 -5.13 -1.00 -1.45
CA PRO A 43 -6.11 -2.05 -1.76
C PRO A 43 -5.87 -2.73 -3.11
N ASN A 44 -5.28 -2.02 -4.07
CA ASN A 44 -4.97 -2.58 -5.39
C ASN A 44 -4.01 -3.78 -5.33
N ARG A 45 -3.23 -3.96 -4.25
CA ARG A 45 -2.38 -5.14 -4.03
C ARG A 45 -3.18 -6.43 -3.79
N PHE A 46 -4.45 -6.30 -3.40
CA PHE A 46 -5.34 -7.42 -3.11
C PHE A 46 -6.44 -7.56 -4.17
N GLY A 47 -6.30 -6.85 -5.29
CA GLY A 47 -7.25 -6.93 -6.40
C GLY A 47 -7.09 -8.22 -7.22
N PRO A 48 -8.11 -8.59 -8.02
CA PRO A 48 -8.13 -9.86 -8.76
C PRO A 48 -6.92 -10.08 -9.67
N ALA A 49 -6.42 -9.03 -10.30
CA ALA A 49 -5.25 -9.11 -11.19
C ALA A 49 -3.98 -9.55 -10.43
N VAL A 50 -3.73 -9.00 -9.25
CA VAL A 50 -2.56 -9.36 -8.42
C VAL A 50 -2.72 -10.79 -7.91
N THR A 51 -3.89 -11.14 -7.38
CA THR A 51 -4.16 -12.51 -6.89
C THR A 51 -4.00 -13.55 -8.00
N ALA A 52 -4.51 -13.28 -9.20
CA ALA A 52 -4.41 -14.19 -10.34
C ALA A 52 -2.95 -14.35 -10.80
N PHE A 53 -2.19 -13.25 -10.85
CA PHE A 53 -0.77 -13.28 -11.17
C PHE A 53 0.04 -14.08 -10.14
N GLU A 54 -0.16 -13.83 -8.85
CA GLU A 54 0.53 -14.57 -7.78
C GLU A 54 0.21 -16.07 -7.81
N ARG A 55 -1.04 -16.45 -8.13
CA ARG A 55 -1.40 -17.85 -8.34
C ARG A 55 -0.62 -18.48 -9.50
N LEU A 56 -0.55 -17.82 -10.66
CA LEU A 56 0.23 -18.31 -11.79
C LEU A 56 1.72 -18.40 -11.45
N ARG A 57 2.26 -17.42 -10.73
CA ARG A 57 3.66 -17.39 -10.28
C ARG A 57 3.97 -18.56 -9.35
N SER A 58 3.11 -18.84 -8.37
CA SER A 58 3.26 -19.97 -7.45
C SER A 58 3.23 -21.34 -8.13
N GLN A 59 2.61 -21.43 -9.30
CA GLN A 59 2.52 -22.64 -10.12
C GLN A 59 3.66 -22.76 -11.15
N GLY A 60 4.59 -21.80 -11.20
CA GLY A 60 5.62 -21.74 -12.24
C GLY A 60 5.10 -21.37 -13.64
N ARG A 61 3.87 -20.85 -13.73
CA ARG A 61 3.15 -20.60 -14.99
C ARG A 61 3.15 -19.13 -15.43
N ALA A 62 3.74 -18.24 -14.64
CA ALA A 62 3.85 -16.82 -14.98
C ALA A 62 4.99 -16.52 -15.97
N GLY A 63 5.94 -17.45 -16.16
CA GLY A 63 7.18 -17.19 -16.90
C GLY A 63 8.05 -16.11 -16.23
N ALA A 64 9.07 -15.64 -16.94
CA ALA A 64 9.88 -14.51 -16.49
C ALA A 64 9.15 -13.18 -16.76
N VAL A 65 9.13 -12.29 -15.76
CA VAL A 65 8.56 -10.95 -15.92
C VAL A 65 9.53 -10.09 -16.72
N ALA A 66 9.18 -9.77 -17.97
CA ALA A 66 9.96 -8.88 -18.82
C ALA A 66 9.53 -7.41 -18.72
N HIS A 67 8.24 -7.15 -18.49
CA HIS A 67 7.67 -5.80 -18.47
C HIS A 67 6.38 -5.75 -17.63
N CYS A 68 6.14 -4.62 -16.95
CA CYS A 68 4.90 -4.35 -16.22
C CYS A 68 4.38 -2.95 -16.54
N GLN A 69 3.08 -2.84 -16.85
CA GLN A 69 2.39 -1.57 -17.07
C GLN A 69 1.13 -1.52 -16.22
N PHE A 70 0.95 -0.41 -15.51
CA PHE A 70 -0.21 -0.20 -14.63
C PHE A 70 -0.93 1.08 -15.03
N ARG A 71 -2.26 1.04 -15.02
CA ARG A 71 -3.11 2.22 -15.20
C ARG A 71 -4.25 2.15 -14.21
N LEU A 72 -4.36 3.16 -13.36
CA LEU A 72 -5.53 3.33 -12.51
C LEU A 72 -6.55 4.19 -13.26
N VAL A 73 -7.62 3.56 -13.75
CA VAL A 73 -8.75 4.26 -14.38
C VAL A 73 -9.87 4.34 -13.36
N ASN A 74 -9.93 5.46 -12.64
CA ASN A 74 -11.12 5.78 -11.87
C ASN A 74 -12.11 6.38 -12.85
N GLY A 75 -13.28 5.74 -13.01
CA GLY A 75 -14.37 6.28 -13.82
C GLY A 75 -14.71 7.72 -13.41
N PRO A 76 -15.54 8.40 -14.20
CA PRO A 76 -15.77 9.83 -14.01
C PRO A 76 -16.42 10.08 -12.63
N PRO A 77 -16.17 11.24 -11.97
CA PRO A 77 -16.58 11.51 -10.58
C PRO A 77 -18.07 11.31 -10.30
N GLN A 78 -18.91 11.38 -11.35
CA GLN A 78 -20.34 11.09 -11.33
C GLN A 78 -20.66 9.72 -10.71
N ARG A 79 -19.73 8.76 -10.73
CA ARG A 79 -19.88 7.46 -10.06
C ARG A 79 -20.01 7.54 -8.53
N TYR A 80 -19.70 8.69 -7.94
CA TYR A 80 -19.83 8.96 -6.51
C TYR A 80 -20.95 9.97 -6.22
N ALA A 81 -21.62 10.51 -7.25
CA ALA A 81 -22.84 11.25 -7.06
C ALA A 81 -23.92 10.21 -6.76
N ALA A 82 -24.35 10.15 -5.49
CA ALA A 82 -25.49 9.37 -5.06
C ALA A 82 -26.78 9.91 -5.69
#